data_AF-A0A0A2G2X9-F1
#
_entry.id   AF-A0A0A2G2X9-F1
#
_cell.length_a   1.000
_cell.length_b   1.000
_cell.length_c   1.000
_cell.angle_alpha   90.00
_cell.angle_beta   90.00
_cell.angle_gamma   90.00
#
_symmetry.space_group_name_H-M   'P 1'
#
loop_
_entity.id
_entity.type
_entity.pdbx_description
1 polymer ?
#
loop_
_entity_poly.entity_id
_entity_poly.type
_entity_poly.pdbx_seq_one_letter_code
_entity_poly.pdbx_strand_id
1 'polypeptide(L)'
;MKIGKVVNQAINKQINLEMWSSNLYLSMSMYLQYQGYAGMAKWLMRQSKEEMDHAYDMMDFVNRRGGCVTILPLAEVPTEFGSVADVFTKVYEHECLVTSKIEEMVGIASQERDMASQDFFWKYIREQVEEEDTASSIIDRIKLSREQSLIFLDEELAKV
;
A
#
# COMPACT_ATOMS: atom_id res chain seq x y z
N MET A 1 -22.79 -10.82 -13.16
CA MET A 1 -22.83 -9.36 -13.42
C MET A 1 -21.51 -8.98 -14.07
N LYS A 2 -21.53 -8.34 -15.25
CA LYS A 2 -20.33 -8.05 -16.04
C LYS A 2 -19.78 -6.67 -15.67
N ILE A 3 -18.45 -6.55 -15.51
CA ILE A 3 -17.80 -5.26 -15.25
C ILE A 3 -17.80 -4.37 -16.50
N GLY A 4 -18.06 -3.07 -16.31
CA GLY A 4 -18.00 -2.06 -17.37
C GLY A 4 -16.56 -1.70 -17.75
N LYS A 5 -16.34 -1.19 -18.97
CA LYS A 5 -14.99 -0.84 -19.45
C LYS A 5 -14.32 0.23 -18.59
N VAL A 6 -15.06 1.26 -18.18
CA VAL A 6 -14.57 2.37 -17.37
C VAL A 6 -14.07 1.85 -16.02
N VAL A 7 -14.91 1.09 -15.31
CA VAL A 7 -14.57 0.47 -14.03
C VAL A 7 -13.37 -0.47 -14.18
N ASN A 8 -13.36 -1.37 -15.17
CA ASN A 8 -12.24 -2.29 -15.36
C ASN A 8 -10.91 -1.55 -15.60
N GLN A 9 -10.91 -0.48 -16.40
CA GLN A 9 -9.71 0.32 -16.63
C GLN A 9 -9.22 1.02 -15.36
N ALA A 10 -10.14 1.52 -14.53
CA ALA A 10 -9.80 2.12 -13.25
C ALA A 10 -9.19 1.07 -12.30
N ILE A 11 -9.77 -0.14 -12.21
CA ILE A 11 -9.20 -1.23 -11.39
C ILE A 11 -7.81 -1.63 -11.89
N ASN A 12 -7.59 -1.71 -13.21
CA ASN A 12 -6.24 -2.01 -13.74
C ASN A 12 -5.20 -0.97 -13.33
N LYS A 13 -5.59 0.31 -13.19
CA LYS A 13 -4.69 1.34 -12.66
C LYS A 13 -4.43 1.15 -11.16
N GLN A 14 -5.44 0.80 -10.38
CA GLN A 14 -5.28 0.52 -8.96
C GLN A 14 -4.39 -0.70 -8.72
N ILE A 15 -4.60 -1.79 -9.47
CA ILE A 15 -3.71 -2.97 -9.46
C ILE A 15 -2.25 -2.56 -9.68
N ASN A 16 -2.00 -1.69 -10.66
CA ASN A 16 -0.65 -1.21 -10.93
C ASN A 16 -0.09 -0.32 -9.82
N LEU A 17 -0.94 0.44 -9.11
CA LEU A 17 -0.54 1.21 -7.95
C LEU A 17 -0.13 0.28 -6.80
N GLU A 18 -0.91 -0.76 -6.47
CA GLU A 18 -0.55 -1.71 -5.41
C GLU A 18 0.73 -2.49 -5.72
N MET A 19 0.91 -2.89 -6.98
CA MET A 19 2.17 -3.50 -7.42
C MET A 19 3.36 -2.53 -7.29
N TRP A 20 3.14 -1.23 -7.49
CA TRP A 20 4.17 -0.22 -7.27
C TRP A 20 4.42 0.03 -5.78
N SER A 21 3.37 0.08 -4.95
CA SER A 21 3.46 0.13 -3.48
C SER A 21 4.29 -1.03 -2.94
N SER A 22 4.02 -2.25 -3.43
CA SER A 22 4.78 -3.46 -3.10
C SER A 22 6.29 -3.28 -3.40
N ASN A 23 6.64 -2.77 -4.57
CA ASN A 23 8.03 -2.50 -4.93
C ASN A 23 8.65 -1.37 -4.11
N LEU A 24 7.88 -0.33 -3.76
CA LEU A 24 8.34 0.78 -2.93
C LEU A 24 8.74 0.26 -1.54
N TYR A 25 7.87 -0.52 -0.90
CA TYR A 25 8.10 -1.10 0.41
C TYR A 25 9.23 -2.13 0.41
N LEU A 26 9.36 -2.90 -0.68
CA LEU A 26 10.53 -3.76 -0.87
C LEU A 26 11.83 -2.95 -0.93
N SER A 27 11.84 -1.84 -1.68
CA SER A 27 13.03 -0.97 -1.78
C SER A 27 13.38 -0.34 -0.43
N MET A 28 12.39 0.19 0.29
CA MET A 28 12.58 0.73 1.65
C MET A 28 13.07 -0.34 2.63
N SER A 29 12.57 -1.58 2.52
CA SER A 29 13.03 -2.71 3.32
C SER A 29 14.53 -2.98 3.08
N MET A 30 14.96 -3.06 1.83
CA MET A 30 16.38 -3.29 1.50
C MET A 30 17.26 -2.13 1.96
N TYR A 31 16.76 -0.90 1.85
CA TYR A 31 17.44 0.28 2.35
C TYR A 31 17.66 0.22 3.87
N LEU A 32 16.59 -0.01 4.66
CA LEU A 32 16.70 -0.08 6.11
C LEU A 32 17.53 -1.28 6.59
N GLN A 33 17.46 -2.41 5.87
CA GLN A 33 18.30 -3.57 6.14
C GLN A 33 19.78 -3.24 5.99
N TYR A 34 20.15 -2.48 4.95
CA TYR A 34 21.52 -2.00 4.74
C TYR A 34 21.97 -1.00 5.81
N GLN A 35 21.06 -0.16 6.30
CA GLN A 35 21.31 0.81 7.38
C GLN A 35 21.35 0.16 8.78
N GLY A 36 21.04 -1.13 8.90
CA GLY A 36 21.10 -1.87 10.17
C GLY A 36 19.80 -1.94 10.98
N TYR A 37 18.68 -1.47 10.43
CA TYR A 37 17.34 -1.52 11.05
C TYR A 37 16.57 -2.76 10.59
N ALA A 38 16.97 -3.92 11.10
CA ALA A 38 16.48 -5.22 10.62
C ALA A 38 14.99 -5.44 10.93
N GLY A 39 14.48 -4.93 12.04
CA GLY A 39 13.08 -5.08 12.41
C GLY A 39 12.14 -4.22 11.56
N MET A 40 12.47 -2.96 11.34
CA MET A 40 11.75 -2.09 10.41
C MET A 40 11.83 -2.60 8.97
N ALA A 41 12.99 -3.12 8.56
CA ALA A 41 13.13 -3.76 7.25
C ALA A 41 12.20 -4.98 7.12
N LYS A 42 12.11 -5.82 8.14
CA LYS A 42 11.20 -6.97 8.16
C LYS A 42 9.73 -6.52 8.08
N TRP A 43 9.35 -5.47 8.80
CA TRP A 43 8.00 -4.92 8.75
C TRP A 43 7.64 -4.42 7.34
N LEU A 44 8.52 -3.65 6.70
CA LEU A 44 8.31 -3.19 5.31
C LEU A 44 8.29 -4.34 4.28
N MET A 45 9.07 -5.39 4.51
CA MET A 45 9.01 -6.61 3.68
C MET A 45 7.65 -7.30 3.81
N ARG A 46 7.01 -7.21 4.97
CA ARG A 46 5.65 -7.73 5.18
C ARG A 46 4.64 -6.85 4.44
N GLN A 47 4.69 -5.52 4.60
CA GLN A 47 3.79 -4.62 3.87
C GLN A 47 3.93 -4.79 2.36
N SER A 48 5.16 -4.97 1.86
CA SER A 48 5.39 -5.27 0.44
C SER A 48 4.61 -6.50 -0.05
N LYS A 49 4.47 -7.53 0.77
CA LYS A 49 3.68 -8.73 0.43
C LYS A 49 2.19 -8.47 0.53
N GLU A 50 1.75 -7.76 1.57
CA GLU A 50 0.34 -7.37 1.76
C GLU A 50 -0.16 -6.56 0.55
N GLU A 51 0.62 -5.60 0.06
CA GLU A 51 0.26 -4.85 -1.16
C GLU A 51 0.17 -5.70 -2.43
N MET A 52 1.03 -6.71 -2.54
CA MET A 52 0.94 -7.64 -3.67
C MET A 52 -0.32 -8.51 -3.56
N ASP A 53 -0.71 -8.91 -2.35
CA ASP A 53 -1.95 -9.63 -2.09
C ASP A 53 -3.18 -8.75 -2.39
N HIS A 54 -3.14 -7.44 -2.11
CA HIS A 54 -4.16 -6.48 -2.55
C HIS A 54 -4.30 -6.48 -4.08
N ALA A 55 -3.17 -6.40 -4.79
CA ALA A 55 -3.17 -6.46 -6.25
C ALA A 55 -3.81 -7.76 -6.76
N TYR A 56 -3.47 -8.91 -6.17
CA TYR A 56 -4.02 -10.21 -6.56
C TYR A 56 -5.52 -10.33 -6.30
N ASP A 57 -6.01 -9.87 -5.14
CA ASP A 57 -7.45 -9.87 -4.83
C ASP A 57 -8.24 -9.03 -5.84
N MET A 58 -7.71 -7.86 -6.24
CA MET A 58 -8.30 -7.04 -7.31
C MET A 58 -8.29 -7.73 -8.68
N MET A 59 -7.19 -8.41 -9.04
CA MET A 59 -7.11 -9.18 -10.29
C MET A 59 -8.16 -10.29 -10.33
N ASP A 60 -8.29 -11.04 -9.24
CA ASP A 60 -9.26 -12.12 -9.10
C ASP A 60 -10.70 -11.59 -9.16
N PHE A 61 -10.97 -10.45 -8.53
CA PHE A 61 -12.25 -9.77 -8.63
C PHE A 61 -12.61 -9.42 -10.09
N VAL A 62 -11.69 -8.80 -10.84
CA VAL A 62 -11.89 -8.46 -12.25
C VAL A 62 -12.17 -9.71 -13.10
N ASN A 63 -11.38 -10.77 -12.91
CA ASN A 63 -11.54 -12.03 -13.63
C ASN A 63 -12.90 -12.69 -13.34
N ARG A 64 -13.32 -12.75 -12.07
CA ARG A 64 -14.64 -13.29 -11.66
C ARG A 64 -15.81 -12.51 -12.25
N ARG A 65 -15.60 -11.23 -12.55
CA ARG A 65 -16.58 -10.33 -13.17
C ARG A 65 -16.56 -10.37 -14.71
N GLY A 66 -15.73 -11.24 -15.31
CA GLY A 66 -15.59 -11.37 -16.76
C GLY A 66 -14.92 -10.14 -17.41
N GLY A 67 -14.12 -9.41 -16.63
CA GLY A 67 -13.25 -8.34 -17.12
C GLY A 67 -11.92 -8.87 -17.64
N CYS A 68 -11.02 -7.96 -17.99
CA CYS A 68 -9.67 -8.28 -18.44
C CYS A 68 -8.65 -7.52 -17.58
N VAL A 69 -7.76 -8.27 -16.94
CA VAL A 69 -6.61 -7.72 -16.23
C VAL A 69 -5.53 -7.36 -17.24
N THR A 70 -4.99 -6.15 -17.14
CA THR A 70 -3.82 -5.74 -17.90
C THR A 70 -2.76 -5.25 -16.94
N ILE A 71 -1.63 -5.96 -16.88
CA ILE A 71 -0.46 -5.54 -16.10
C ILE A 71 0.24 -4.42 -16.87
N LEU A 72 0.38 -3.27 -16.24
CA LEU A 72 0.99 -2.08 -16.84
C LEU A 72 2.48 -1.99 -16.45
N PRO A 73 3.28 -1.19 -17.17
CA PRO A 73 4.64 -0.90 -16.74
C PRO A 73 4.65 -0.19 -15.38
N LEU A 74 5.55 -0.63 -14.50
CA LEU A 74 5.81 0.04 -13.22
C LEU A 74 6.91 1.09 -13.41
N ALA A 75 6.71 2.28 -12.82
CA ALA A 75 7.76 3.27 -12.72
C ALA A 75 8.86 2.79 -11.76
N GLU A 76 10.07 3.34 -11.91
CA GLU A 76 11.14 3.07 -10.95
C GLU A 76 10.75 3.53 -9.54
N VAL A 77 11.24 2.81 -8.53
CA VAL A 77 11.08 3.18 -7.12
C VAL A 77 12.38 3.81 -6.62
N PRO A 78 12.32 4.77 -5.68
CA PRO A 78 13.52 5.32 -5.06
C PRO A 78 14.32 4.22 -4.34
N THR A 79 15.62 4.43 -4.19
CA THR A 79 16.54 3.52 -3.48
C THR A 79 17.28 4.19 -2.31
N GLU A 80 17.13 5.51 -2.19
CA GLU A 80 17.67 6.33 -1.11
C GLU A 80 16.52 7.09 -0.47
N PHE A 81 16.41 7.02 0.85
CA PHE A 81 15.24 7.53 1.58
C PHE A 81 15.56 8.49 2.72
N GLY A 82 16.84 8.61 3.13
CA GLY A 82 17.27 9.50 4.20
C GLY A 82 17.19 8.83 5.57
N SER A 83 16.71 9.57 6.57
CA SER A 83 16.57 9.03 7.92
C SER A 83 15.41 8.03 8.03
N VAL A 84 15.38 7.26 9.12
CA VAL A 84 14.23 6.39 9.46
C VAL A 84 12.93 7.20 9.51
N ALA A 85 12.97 8.43 10.02
CA ALA A 85 11.80 9.31 10.05
C ALA A 85 11.34 9.68 8.62
N ASP A 86 12.27 9.92 7.69
CA ASP A 86 11.96 10.21 6.30
C ASP A 86 11.32 9.01 5.60
N VAL A 87 11.81 7.79 5.86
CA VAL A 87 11.23 6.55 5.32
C VAL A 87 9.77 6.41 5.73
N PHE A 88 9.47 6.46 7.04
CA PHE A 88 8.10 6.25 7.51
C PHE A 88 7.18 7.43 7.19
N THR A 89 7.70 8.66 7.10
CA THR A 89 6.92 9.79 6.56
C THR A 89 6.49 9.52 5.12
N LYS A 90 7.38 8.97 4.28
CA LYS A 90 7.05 8.58 2.91
C LYS A 90 6.06 7.42 2.84
N VAL A 91 6.12 6.46 3.76
CA VAL A 91 5.11 5.40 3.86
C VAL A 91 3.74 6.01 4.12
N TYR A 92 3.62 6.88 5.13
CA TYR A 92 2.34 7.52 5.45
C TYR A 92 1.81 8.40 4.30
N GLU A 93 2.66 9.21 3.67
CA GLU A 93 2.26 10.02 2.51
C GLU A 93 1.78 9.15 1.34
N HIS A 94 2.40 7.99 1.13
CA HIS A 94 2.00 7.03 0.11
C HIS A 94 0.67 6.35 0.45
N GLU A 95 0.44 5.97 1.71
CA GLU A 95 -0.84 5.41 2.15
C GLU A 95 -2.00 6.39 1.96
N CYS A 96 -1.81 7.66 2.33
CA CYS A 96 -2.82 8.70 2.06
C CYS A 96 -3.11 8.86 0.55
N LEU A 97 -2.09 8.68 -0.30
CA LEU A 97 -2.27 8.67 -1.75
C LEU A 97 -3.11 7.46 -2.19
N VAL A 98 -2.79 6.25 -1.71
CA VAL A 98 -3.55 5.02 -2.03
C VAL A 98 -5.00 5.17 -1.59
N THR A 99 -5.27 5.67 -0.38
CA THR A 99 -6.62 5.97 0.12
C THR A 99 -7.39 6.86 -0.84
N SER A 100 -6.79 7.97 -1.28
CA SER A 100 -7.44 8.87 -2.24
C SER A 100 -7.82 8.18 -3.56
N LYS A 101 -7.04 7.17 -3.98
CA LYS A 101 -7.30 6.39 -5.20
C LYS A 101 -8.39 5.34 -5.00
N ILE A 102 -8.46 4.72 -3.82
CA ILE A 102 -9.57 3.85 -3.47
C ILE A 102 -10.88 4.64 -3.38
N GLU A 103 -10.88 5.84 -2.79
CA GLU A 103 -12.05 6.73 -2.78
C GLU A 103 -12.50 7.12 -4.19
N GLU A 104 -11.54 7.49 -5.06
CA GLU A 104 -11.80 7.76 -6.48
C GLU A 104 -12.44 6.54 -7.17
N MET A 105 -11.94 5.33 -6.90
CA MET A 105 -12.45 4.08 -7.45
C MET A 105 -13.89 3.79 -7.00
N VAL A 106 -14.22 3.99 -5.72
CA VAL A 106 -15.61 3.91 -5.22
C VAL A 106 -16.50 4.92 -5.93
N GLY A 107 -16.01 6.16 -6.12
CA GLY A 107 -16.71 7.20 -6.87
C GLY A 107 -17.02 6.80 -8.32
N ILE A 108 -16.03 6.27 -9.05
CA ILE A 108 -16.20 5.77 -10.42
C ILE A 108 -17.22 4.64 -10.47
N ALA A 109 -17.12 3.65 -9.57
CA ALA A 109 -18.05 2.54 -9.52
C ALA A 109 -19.49 3.00 -9.20
N SER A 110 -19.65 4.04 -8.39
CA SER A 110 -20.93 4.68 -8.09
C SER A 110 -21.54 5.38 -9.31
N GLN A 111 -20.76 6.18 -10.03
CA GLN A 111 -21.19 6.85 -11.27
C GLN A 111 -21.65 5.86 -12.35
N GLU A 112 -20.92 4.75 -12.50
CA GLU A 112 -21.25 3.67 -13.43
C GLU A 112 -22.36 2.74 -12.93
N ARG A 113 -22.89 2.99 -11.71
CA ARG A 113 -23.89 2.15 -11.03
C ARG A 113 -23.45 0.68 -10.89
N ASP A 114 -22.16 0.42 -10.79
CA ASP A 114 -21.61 -0.92 -10.55
C ASP A 114 -21.56 -1.21 -9.05
N MET A 115 -22.69 -1.70 -8.54
CA MET A 115 -22.87 -1.98 -7.10
C MET A 115 -21.87 -3.01 -6.56
N ALA A 116 -21.45 -3.98 -7.37
CA ALA A 116 -20.53 -5.00 -6.89
C ALA A 116 -19.09 -4.50 -6.79
N SER A 117 -18.69 -3.61 -7.69
CA SER A 117 -17.39 -2.95 -7.59
C SER A 117 -17.38 -1.98 -6.42
N GLN A 118 -18.47 -1.24 -6.17
CA GLN A 118 -18.60 -0.43 -4.95
C GLN A 118 -18.44 -1.28 -3.68
N ASP A 119 -19.20 -2.37 -3.55
CA ASP A 119 -19.12 -3.27 -2.39
C ASP A 119 -17.70 -3.82 -2.18
N PHE A 120 -17.06 -4.25 -3.26
CA PHE A 120 -15.68 -4.74 -3.24
C PHE A 120 -14.71 -3.66 -2.74
N PHE A 121 -14.74 -2.44 -3.29
CA PHE A 121 -13.82 -1.38 -2.88
C PHE A 121 -14.11 -0.76 -1.52
N TRP A 122 -15.34 -0.89 -1.00
CA TRP A 122 -15.64 -0.53 0.39
C TRP A 122 -14.86 -1.37 1.42
N LYS A 123 -14.41 -2.58 1.07
CA LYS A 123 -13.44 -3.35 1.88
C LYS A 123 -12.15 -2.53 2.05
N TYR A 124 -11.57 -2.09 0.94
CA TYR A 124 -10.32 -1.34 0.92
C TYR A 124 -10.44 0.04 1.57
N ILE A 125 -11.60 0.70 1.52
CA ILE A 125 -11.83 1.92 2.31
C ILE A 125 -11.65 1.65 3.81
N ARG A 126 -12.12 0.51 4.32
CA ARG A 126 -11.95 0.17 5.74
C ARG A 126 -10.51 -0.21 6.06
N GLU A 127 -9.87 -0.94 5.16
CA GLU A 127 -8.47 -1.38 5.28
C GLU A 127 -7.52 -0.19 5.31
N GLN A 128 -7.68 0.78 4.41
CA GLN A 128 -6.86 1.99 4.37
C GLN A 128 -6.93 2.84 5.65
N VAL A 129 -8.04 2.79 6.39
CA VAL A 129 -8.13 3.46 7.71
C VAL A 129 -7.16 2.81 8.70
N GLU A 130 -6.99 1.49 8.64
CA GLU A 130 -6.06 0.74 9.49
C GLU A 130 -4.60 0.95 9.04
N GLU A 131 -4.35 1.02 7.73
CA GLU A 131 -3.02 1.31 7.17
C GLU A 131 -2.53 2.72 7.56
N GLU A 132 -3.36 3.74 7.41
CA GLU A 132 -3.02 5.12 7.79
C GLU A 132 -2.81 5.27 9.31
N ASP A 133 -3.63 4.62 10.14
CA ASP A 133 -3.45 4.61 11.60
C ASP A 133 -2.13 3.93 11.98
N THR A 134 -1.81 2.80 11.35
CA THR A 134 -0.57 2.07 11.59
C THR A 134 0.66 2.91 11.20
N ALA A 135 0.65 3.49 9.99
CA ALA A 135 1.75 4.31 9.50
C ALA A 135 1.96 5.57 10.35
N SER A 136 0.88 6.28 10.70
CA SER A 136 0.95 7.48 11.54
C SER A 136 1.41 7.18 12.97
N SER A 137 0.95 6.07 13.56
CA SER A 137 1.39 5.59 14.88
C SER A 137 2.89 5.30 14.91
N ILE A 138 3.44 4.67 13.87
CA ILE A 138 4.89 4.43 13.78
C ILE A 138 5.67 5.75 13.71
N ILE A 139 5.21 6.71 12.91
CA ILE A 139 5.82 8.04 12.84
C ILE A 139 5.84 8.73 14.21
N ASP A 140 4.72 8.72 14.94
CA ASP A 140 4.63 9.37 16.24
C ASP A 140 5.56 8.71 17.27
N ARG A 141 5.71 7.38 17.20
CA ARG A 141 6.70 6.66 18.01
C ARG A 141 8.14 7.00 17.64
N ILE A 142 8.44 7.18 16.35
CA ILE A 142 9.76 7.64 15.89
C ILE A 142 10.04 9.05 16.43
N LYS A 143 9.07 9.97 16.38
CA LYS A 143 9.22 11.34 16.92
C LYS A 143 9.44 11.37 18.43
N LEU A 144 8.81 10.46 19.17
CA LEU A 144 9.01 10.31 20.62
C LEU A 144 10.36 9.67 20.96
N SER A 145 10.92 8.89 20.04
CA SER A 145 12.20 8.22 20.21
C SER A 145 13.35 9.21 20.04
N ARG A 146 14.24 9.31 21.04
CA ARG A 146 15.57 9.90 20.86
C ARG A 146 16.45 8.89 20.12
N GLU A 147 17.48 9.32 19.38
CA GLU A 147 18.26 8.46 18.45
C GLU A 147 18.58 7.04 18.99
N GLN A 148 19.06 6.93 20.24
CA GLN A 148 19.43 5.65 20.86
C GLN A 148 18.25 4.73 21.21
N SER A 149 17.02 5.26 21.27
CA SER A 149 15.80 4.50 21.55
C SER A 149 15.12 3.90 20.31
N LEU A 150 15.58 4.23 19.11
CA LEU A 150 15.06 3.63 17.86
C LEU A 150 15.32 2.12 17.78
N ILE A 151 16.38 1.62 18.44
CA ILE A 151 16.68 0.19 18.52
C ILE A 151 15.53 -0.59 19.20
N PHE A 152 14.90 -0.02 20.23
CA PHE A 152 13.79 -0.69 20.90
C PHE A 152 12.54 -0.77 20.00
N LEU A 153 12.29 0.28 19.21
CA LEU A 153 11.22 0.27 18.21
C LEU A 153 11.50 -0.74 17.09
N ASP A 154 12.75 -0.81 16.62
CA ASP A 154 13.17 -1.79 15.62
C ASP A 154 12.92 -3.24 16.11
N GLU A 155 13.37 -3.57 17.32
CA GLU A 155 13.15 -4.89 17.92
C GLU A 155 11.67 -5.25 18.10
N GLU A 156 10.80 -4.26 18.31
CA GLU A 156 9.36 -4.47 18.43
C GLU A 156 8.71 -4.74 17.07
N LEU A 157 9.03 -3.93 16.07
CA LEU A 157 8.54 -4.12 14.70
C LEU A 157 9.02 -5.45 14.10
N ALA A 158 10.14 -6.00 14.56
CA ALA A 158 10.59 -7.34 14.18
C ALA A 158 9.66 -8.48 14.62
N LYS A 159 8.78 -8.25 15.62
CA LYS A 159 7.92 -9.30 16.21
C LYS A 159 6.55 -9.39 15.55
N VAL A 160 6.13 -8.31 14.90
CA VAL A 160 4.92 -8.22 14.08
C VAL A 160 5.21 -8.82 12.70
#